data_AF-A0AAE9D0J0-F1
#
_entry.id   AF-A0AAE9D0J0-F1
#
_cell.length_a   1.000
_cell.length_b   1.000
_cell.length_c   1.000
_cell.angle_alpha   90.00
_cell.angle_beta   90.00
_cell.angle_gamma   90.00
#
_symmetry.space_group_name_H-M   'P 1'
#
loop_
_entity.id
_entity.type
_entity.pdbx_description
1 polymer ?
#
loop_
_entity_poly.entity_id
_entity_poly.type
_entity_poly.pdbx_seq_one_letter_code
_entity_poly.pdbx_strand_id
1 'polypeptide(L)'
;MQYSDKHADQLLDDPSFNRLSGDSLKELLARDSFYANELKIFNAVCSWYATNSNMKAVSKELLDLVRLPLISQTELLNFVRPSGLVDADDLLDAIEIQTQKPFEAPYRGCKSIDTNIIPQYPIVQPLSREIHVGMENRSDGHWKLVADYSKYDCRGTQRVFLEDSVVRYILIRVSDPMSCRIDGSRIEAMYSSETMPVDPHTKIIAPHSNITTIENHARVVEGVSRCRNALINGDITSYDWDSGYTCHQIGSGVIMVQLAQPYIISSMRILLWNCDDRFYSYYVAVSTNQDSWVTIIDRTNEECRGWQELLFDPLPVVYIRVVGTRNSINEVFHVVHLEAPSNVPIAIK
;
A
#
# COMPACT_ATOMS: atom_id res chain seq x y z
N MET A 1 -16.12 -14.59 6.14
CA MET A 1 -15.26 -15.23 7.16
C MET A 1 -16.14 -16.13 7.99
N GLN A 2 -15.87 -17.43 7.99
CA GLN A 2 -16.74 -18.38 8.68
C GLN A 2 -16.42 -18.38 10.19
N TYR A 3 -17.38 -18.79 11.02
CA TYR A 3 -17.23 -18.83 12.49
C TYR A 3 -15.97 -19.63 12.92
N SER A 4 -15.70 -20.73 12.21
CA SER A 4 -14.53 -21.59 12.46
C SER A 4 -13.19 -20.90 12.24
N ASP A 5 -13.06 -19.95 11.31
CA ASP A 5 -11.80 -19.22 11.08
C ASP A 5 -11.51 -18.22 12.20
N LYS A 6 -12.56 -17.61 12.78
CA LYS A 6 -12.42 -16.62 13.85
C LYS A 6 -12.11 -17.26 15.20
N HIS A 7 -12.54 -18.51 15.40
CA HIS A 7 -12.46 -19.23 16.66
C HIS A 7 -11.64 -20.53 16.53
N ALA A 8 -10.68 -20.58 15.61
CA ALA A 8 -9.93 -21.79 15.28
C ALA A 8 -9.27 -22.44 16.50
N ASP A 9 -8.57 -21.66 17.34
CA ASP A 9 -7.96 -22.15 18.59
C ASP A 9 -9.01 -22.77 19.54
N GLN A 10 -10.16 -22.11 19.72
CA GLN A 10 -11.22 -22.59 20.62
C GLN A 10 -11.89 -23.86 20.07
N LEU A 11 -12.02 -23.95 18.75
CA LEU A 11 -12.63 -25.08 18.07
C LEU A 11 -11.75 -26.33 18.12
N LEU A 12 -10.41 -26.17 18.13
CA LEU A 12 -9.47 -27.29 18.31
C LEU A 12 -9.50 -27.87 19.72
N ASP A 13 -9.77 -27.04 20.73
CA ASP A 13 -9.87 -27.46 22.13
C ASP A 13 -11.26 -28.05 22.47
N ASP A 14 -12.27 -27.86 21.59
CA ASP A 14 -13.65 -28.30 21.84
C ASP A 14 -13.83 -29.81 21.56
N PRO A 15 -14.44 -30.58 22.48
CA PRO A 15 -14.70 -32.01 22.29
C PRO A 15 -15.55 -32.36 21.05
N SER A 16 -16.33 -31.40 20.53
CA SER A 16 -17.11 -31.56 19.30
C SER A 16 -16.23 -31.73 18.06
N PHE A 17 -14.97 -31.31 18.09
CA PHE A 17 -14.02 -31.51 16.99
C PHE A 17 -13.89 -32.98 16.60
N ASN A 18 -13.84 -33.88 17.60
CA ASN A 18 -13.74 -35.33 17.39
C ASN A 18 -15.01 -35.96 16.78
N ARG A 19 -16.11 -35.20 16.71
CA ARG A 19 -17.39 -35.64 16.13
C ARG A 19 -17.57 -35.20 14.67
N LEU A 20 -16.66 -34.40 14.12
CA LEU A 20 -16.70 -33.97 12.73
C LEU A 20 -16.48 -35.16 11.79
N SER A 21 -17.16 -35.15 10.64
CA SER A 21 -16.91 -36.11 9.57
C SER A 21 -15.53 -35.87 8.94
N GLY A 22 -14.94 -36.90 8.35
CA GLY A 22 -13.66 -36.78 7.66
C GLY A 22 -13.67 -35.72 6.56
N ASP A 23 -14.77 -35.62 5.79
CA ASP A 23 -14.89 -34.64 4.70
C ASP A 23 -14.97 -33.20 5.21
N SER A 24 -15.72 -32.96 6.30
CA SER A 24 -15.78 -31.63 6.93
C SER A 24 -14.43 -31.23 7.54
N LEU A 25 -13.68 -32.18 8.10
CA LEU A 25 -12.35 -31.92 8.62
C LEU A 25 -11.35 -31.62 7.50
N LYS A 26 -11.42 -32.34 6.37
CA LYS A 26 -10.62 -32.04 5.18
C LYS A 26 -10.90 -30.64 4.65
N GLU A 27 -12.18 -30.29 4.50
CA GLU A 27 -12.57 -28.95 4.04
C GLU A 27 -12.07 -27.87 5.00
N LEU A 28 -12.13 -28.12 6.32
CA LEU A 28 -11.63 -27.19 7.32
C LEU A 28 -10.10 -27.00 7.24
N LEU A 29 -9.33 -28.10 7.18
CA LEU A 29 -7.87 -28.08 7.17
C LEU A 29 -7.27 -27.64 5.83
N ALA A 30 -7.98 -27.82 4.72
CA ALA A 30 -7.56 -27.33 3.41
C ALA A 30 -7.52 -25.80 3.34
N ARG A 31 -8.21 -25.10 4.23
CA ARG A 31 -8.34 -23.64 4.20
C ARG A 31 -7.13 -22.94 4.79
N ASP A 32 -6.56 -22.00 4.02
CA ASP A 32 -5.52 -21.09 4.52
C ASP A 32 -6.03 -20.18 5.65
N SER A 33 -7.35 -19.96 5.73
CA SER A 33 -7.98 -19.10 6.73
C SER A 33 -8.10 -19.71 8.13
N PHE A 34 -7.94 -21.03 8.28
CA PHE A 34 -8.06 -21.72 9.56
C PHE A 34 -6.76 -21.55 10.38
N TYR A 35 -6.54 -20.35 10.91
CA TYR A 35 -5.30 -19.96 11.55
C TYR A 35 -5.26 -20.37 13.04
N ALA A 36 -4.43 -21.35 13.36
CA ALA A 36 -4.09 -21.76 14.73
C ALA A 36 -2.64 -22.28 14.77
N ASN A 37 -2.11 -22.55 15.96
CA ASN A 37 -0.79 -23.19 16.09
C ASN A 37 -0.82 -24.58 15.40
N GLU A 38 0.06 -24.81 14.42
CA GLU A 38 0.01 -26.03 13.61
C GLU A 38 0.29 -27.30 14.44
N LEU A 39 1.05 -27.21 15.54
CA LEU A 39 1.21 -28.33 16.49
C LEU A 39 -0.12 -28.67 17.17
N LYS A 40 -0.94 -27.67 17.51
CA LYS A 40 -2.29 -27.94 18.04
C LYS A 40 -3.18 -28.61 17.00
N ILE A 41 -3.11 -28.17 15.74
CA ILE A 41 -3.83 -28.79 14.63
C ILE A 41 -3.41 -30.26 14.50
N PHE A 42 -2.10 -30.54 14.48
CA PHE A 42 -1.57 -31.90 14.46
C PHE A 42 -2.11 -32.76 15.61
N ASN A 43 -2.05 -32.26 16.85
CA ASN A 43 -2.53 -32.98 18.03
C ASN A 43 -4.05 -33.24 17.99
N ALA A 44 -4.82 -32.29 17.48
CA ALA A 44 -6.27 -32.45 17.31
C ALA A 44 -6.59 -33.51 16.25
N VAL A 45 -5.87 -33.52 15.13
CA VAL A 45 -5.99 -34.57 14.09
C VAL A 45 -5.59 -35.94 14.62
N CYS A 46 -4.51 -36.03 15.43
CA CYS A 46 -4.11 -37.27 16.08
C CYS A 46 -5.20 -37.79 17.04
N SER A 47 -5.83 -36.90 17.80
CA SER A 47 -6.93 -37.24 18.72
C SER A 47 -8.19 -37.71 17.98
N TRP A 48 -8.53 -37.03 16.87
CA TRP A 48 -9.61 -37.44 15.98
C TRP A 48 -9.35 -38.82 15.36
N TYR A 49 -8.10 -39.08 14.94
CA TYR A 49 -7.69 -40.37 14.40
C TYR A 49 -7.82 -41.52 15.40
N ALA A 50 -7.37 -41.30 16.64
CA ALA A 50 -7.50 -42.30 17.71
C ALA A 50 -8.97 -42.67 17.97
N THR A 51 -9.87 -41.69 17.90
CA THR A 51 -11.32 -41.87 18.12
C THR A 51 -12.02 -42.57 16.94
N ASN A 52 -11.51 -42.40 15.71
CA ASN A 52 -12.12 -42.90 14.46
C ASN A 52 -11.23 -43.94 13.75
N SER A 53 -10.73 -44.92 14.51
CA SER A 53 -9.75 -45.95 14.08
C SER A 53 -10.17 -46.84 12.89
N ASN A 54 -11.43 -46.76 12.45
CA ASN A 54 -11.99 -47.50 11.32
C ASN A 54 -11.78 -46.84 9.94
N MET A 55 -11.22 -45.62 9.88
CA MET A 55 -11.04 -44.85 8.63
C MET A 55 -9.57 -44.60 8.25
N LYS A 56 -8.75 -45.65 8.10
CA LYS A 56 -7.30 -45.57 7.82
C LYS A 56 -6.89 -44.86 6.50
N ALA A 57 -7.75 -44.85 5.48
CA ALA A 57 -7.44 -44.17 4.22
C ALA A 57 -7.64 -42.64 4.35
N VAL A 58 -8.74 -42.23 4.99
CA VAL A 58 -9.10 -40.83 5.24
C VAL A 58 -8.08 -40.16 6.17
N SER A 59 -7.49 -40.91 7.09
CA SER A 59 -6.50 -40.39 8.04
C SER A 59 -5.18 -39.97 7.42
N LYS A 60 -4.71 -40.66 6.36
CA LYS A 60 -3.47 -40.27 5.69
C LYS A 60 -3.66 -38.95 4.94
N GLU A 61 -4.76 -38.83 4.20
CA GLU A 61 -5.13 -37.58 3.51
C GLU A 61 -5.31 -36.39 4.48
N LEU A 62 -5.78 -36.63 5.71
CA LEU A 62 -5.88 -35.60 6.74
C LEU A 62 -4.52 -35.17 7.30
N LEU A 63 -3.57 -36.10 7.44
CA LEU A 63 -2.21 -35.79 7.88
C LEU A 63 -1.44 -35.01 6.82
N ASP A 64 -1.67 -35.29 5.53
CA ASP A 64 -1.10 -34.52 4.41
C ASP A 64 -1.59 -33.06 4.38
N LEU A 65 -2.76 -32.77 4.96
CA LEU A 65 -3.29 -31.42 5.13
C LEU A 65 -2.70 -30.67 6.34
N VAL A 66 -2.00 -31.37 7.24
CA VAL A 66 -1.25 -30.74 8.33
C VAL A 66 0.07 -30.24 7.78
N ARG A 67 0.33 -28.95 7.98
CA ARG A 67 1.42 -28.23 7.33
C ARG A 67 2.69 -28.36 8.17
N LEU A 68 3.31 -29.54 8.14
CA LEU A 68 4.53 -29.86 8.89
C LEU A 68 5.63 -28.78 8.84
N PRO A 69 5.88 -28.08 7.70
CA PRO A 69 6.85 -26.98 7.66
C PRO A 69 6.55 -25.82 8.63
N LEU A 70 5.34 -25.71 9.17
CA LEU A 70 4.94 -24.67 10.13
C LEU A 70 5.14 -25.04 11.60
N ILE A 71 5.53 -26.29 11.91
CA ILE A 71 5.81 -26.77 13.27
C ILE A 71 7.30 -26.60 13.56
N SER A 72 7.69 -26.10 14.73
CA SER A 72 9.13 -25.87 15.00
C SER A 72 9.94 -27.17 14.97
N GLN A 73 11.22 -27.11 14.57
CA GLN A 73 12.10 -28.30 14.53
C GLN A 73 12.12 -29.07 15.85
N THR A 74 12.16 -28.35 16.97
CA THR A 74 12.10 -28.94 18.31
C THR A 74 10.81 -29.72 18.53
N GLU A 75 9.67 -29.20 18.06
CA GLU A 75 8.38 -29.85 18.21
C GLU A 75 8.18 -31.02 17.23
N LEU A 76 8.70 -30.90 16.01
CA LEU A 76 8.72 -32.01 15.04
C LEU A 76 9.46 -33.22 15.62
N LEU A 77 10.63 -33.00 16.23
CA LEU A 77 11.45 -34.07 16.78
C LEU A 77 10.89 -34.67 18.08
N ASN A 78 10.27 -33.84 18.93
CA ASN A 78 9.84 -34.27 20.27
C ASN A 78 8.36 -34.69 20.35
N PHE A 79 7.50 -34.22 19.44
CA PHE A 79 6.06 -34.50 19.49
C PHE A 79 5.56 -35.21 18.23
N VAL A 80 5.96 -34.78 17.04
CA VAL A 80 5.45 -35.36 15.78
C VAL A 80 6.13 -36.69 15.47
N ARG A 81 7.46 -36.75 15.51
CA ARG A 81 8.22 -37.98 15.22
C ARG A 81 7.86 -39.15 16.15
N PRO A 82 7.71 -38.97 17.48
CA PRO A 82 7.35 -40.09 18.36
C PRO A 82 5.92 -40.61 18.16
N SER A 83 5.03 -39.86 17.49
CA SER A 83 3.68 -40.33 17.18
C SER A 83 3.65 -41.54 16.24
N GLY A 84 4.70 -41.68 15.39
CA GLY A 84 4.77 -42.73 14.37
C GLY A 84 3.74 -42.61 13.25
N LEU A 85 3.04 -41.48 13.13
CA LEU A 85 2.01 -41.24 12.11
C LEU A 85 2.54 -40.56 10.85
N VAL A 86 3.76 -40.01 10.90
CA VAL A 86 4.41 -39.25 9.81
C VAL A 86 5.73 -39.94 9.47
N ASP A 87 6.02 -40.11 8.17
CA ASP A 87 7.24 -40.76 7.70
C ASP A 87 8.47 -39.88 7.94
N ALA A 88 9.64 -40.51 8.08
CA ALA A 88 10.89 -39.79 8.36
C ALA A 88 11.29 -38.86 7.21
N ASP A 89 10.98 -39.23 5.97
CA ASP A 89 11.27 -38.43 4.78
C ASP A 89 10.41 -37.15 4.76
N ASP A 90 9.12 -37.25 5.08
CA ASP A 90 8.22 -36.08 5.17
C ASP A 90 8.70 -35.06 6.22
N LEU A 91 9.28 -35.55 7.33
CA LEU A 91 9.88 -34.69 8.36
C LEU A 91 11.14 -33.98 7.85
N LEU A 92 11.97 -34.66 7.07
CA LEU A 92 13.17 -34.08 6.47
C LEU A 92 12.80 -33.03 5.41
N ASP A 93 11.82 -33.31 4.56
CA ASP A 93 11.29 -32.37 3.58
C ASP A 93 10.73 -31.12 4.25
N ALA A 94 10.00 -31.28 5.37
CA ALA A 94 9.50 -30.15 6.16
C ALA A 94 10.64 -29.28 6.72
N ILE A 95 11.72 -29.90 7.19
CA ILE A 95 12.91 -29.19 7.71
C ILE A 95 13.68 -28.51 6.56
N GLU A 96 13.76 -29.12 5.38
CA GLU A 96 14.35 -28.50 4.20
C GLU A 96 13.59 -27.23 3.82
N ILE A 97 12.25 -27.29 3.77
CA ILE A 97 11.40 -26.13 3.51
C ILE A 97 11.66 -25.03 4.55
N GLN A 98 11.72 -25.38 5.84
CA GLN A 98 12.00 -24.40 6.91
C GLN A 98 13.36 -23.71 6.78
N THR A 99 14.39 -24.44 6.36
CA THR A 99 15.79 -23.96 6.41
C THR A 99 16.27 -23.37 5.08
N GLN A 100 15.80 -23.90 3.96
CA GLN A 100 16.28 -23.53 2.63
C GLN A 100 15.23 -22.79 1.80
N LYS A 101 13.94 -23.09 1.99
CA LYS A 101 12.85 -22.58 1.15
C LYS A 101 11.67 -22.03 1.97
N PRO A 102 11.89 -21.14 2.95
CA PRO A 102 10.82 -20.71 3.86
C PRO A 102 9.68 -19.96 3.13
N PHE A 103 9.95 -19.37 1.96
CA PHE A 103 8.94 -18.71 1.12
C PHE A 103 7.98 -19.68 0.42
N GLU A 104 8.32 -20.98 0.33
CA GLU A 104 7.46 -22.03 -0.23
C GLU A 104 6.58 -22.69 0.85
N ALA A 105 6.79 -22.37 2.12
CA ALA A 105 6.01 -22.95 3.20
C ALA A 105 4.53 -22.55 3.05
N PRO A 106 3.59 -23.52 3.18
CA PRO A 106 2.17 -23.27 2.96
C PRO A 106 1.56 -22.54 4.17
N TYR A 107 1.83 -21.26 4.37
CA TYR A 107 1.37 -20.55 5.56
C TYR A 107 -0.16 -20.43 5.67
N ARG A 108 -0.68 -20.59 6.89
CA ARG A 108 -2.05 -20.23 7.25
C ARG A 108 -2.09 -18.77 7.70
N GLY A 109 -3.15 -18.05 7.38
CA GLY A 109 -3.31 -16.63 7.71
C GLY A 109 -4.75 -16.26 8.05
N CYS A 110 -4.91 -15.40 9.04
CA CYS A 110 -6.22 -14.81 9.33
C CYS A 110 -6.43 -13.59 8.43
N LYS A 111 -7.46 -13.65 7.58
CA LYS A 111 -7.92 -12.48 6.83
C LYS A 111 -8.67 -11.59 7.82
N SER A 112 -8.47 -10.28 7.80
CA SER A 112 -9.26 -9.31 8.58
C SER A 112 -9.55 -8.12 7.69
N ILE A 113 -10.78 -8.09 7.16
CA ILE A 113 -11.19 -7.12 6.14
C ILE A 113 -11.32 -5.75 6.79
N ASP A 114 -10.67 -4.75 6.20
CA ASP A 114 -10.72 -3.33 6.55
C ASP A 114 -10.50 -3.06 8.05
N THR A 115 -9.73 -3.94 8.71
CA THR A 115 -9.45 -3.89 10.14
C THR A 115 -7.95 -3.80 10.36
N ASN A 116 -7.48 -2.76 11.06
CA ASN A 116 -6.08 -2.63 11.42
C ASN A 116 -5.67 -3.76 12.38
N ILE A 117 -4.69 -4.57 11.97
CA ILE A 117 -4.15 -5.69 12.77
C ILE A 117 -2.93 -5.30 13.60
N ILE A 118 -2.40 -4.09 13.44
CA ILE A 118 -1.28 -3.60 14.25
C ILE A 118 -1.83 -2.94 15.51
N PRO A 119 -1.55 -3.48 16.72
CA PRO A 119 -1.93 -2.82 17.97
C PRO A 119 -1.36 -1.39 18.00
N GLN A 120 -2.17 -0.44 18.47
CA GLN A 120 -1.82 0.98 18.51
C GLN A 120 -0.61 1.21 19.42
N TYR A 121 0.58 1.10 18.85
CA TYR A 121 1.80 1.58 19.46
C TYR A 121 2.09 2.97 18.92
N PRO A 122 2.34 3.94 19.79
CA PRO A 122 2.66 5.28 19.33
C PRO A 122 4.08 5.21 18.73
N ILE A 123 4.22 5.64 17.47
CA ILE A 123 5.28 6.54 16.95
C ILE A 123 5.95 6.15 15.59
N VAL A 124 5.49 6.72 14.44
CA VAL A 124 6.18 6.86 13.10
C VAL A 124 5.76 8.11 12.23
N GLN A 125 6.67 8.97 11.72
CA GLN A 125 6.54 10.14 10.78
C GLN A 125 7.56 9.88 9.65
N PRO A 126 7.42 10.49 8.46
CA PRO A 126 7.93 9.95 7.21
C PRO A 126 9.34 10.44 6.88
N LEU A 127 10.16 9.50 6.40
CA LEU A 127 11.41 9.69 5.67
C LEU A 127 11.47 8.56 4.63
N SER A 128 12.37 8.64 3.65
CA SER A 128 12.66 7.61 2.62
C SER A 128 12.69 6.19 3.20
N ARG A 129 11.91 5.24 2.64
CA ARG A 129 11.76 3.88 3.23
C ARG A 129 11.82 2.77 2.21
N GLU A 130 12.36 1.66 2.67
CA GLU A 130 12.14 0.34 2.10
C GLU A 130 11.20 -0.43 3.04
N ILE A 131 10.08 -0.91 2.50
CA ILE A 131 9.16 -1.77 3.23
C ILE A 131 9.44 -3.20 2.83
N HIS A 132 9.69 -4.03 3.83
CA HIS A 132 9.90 -5.45 3.69
C HIS A 132 8.84 -6.21 4.48
N VAL A 133 8.51 -7.40 4.00
CA VAL A 133 7.67 -8.35 4.72
C VAL A 133 8.40 -9.67 4.88
N GLY A 134 8.14 -10.36 5.98
CA GLY A 134 8.82 -11.60 6.31
C GLY A 134 8.03 -12.45 7.29
N MET A 135 8.43 -13.72 7.41
CA MET A 135 7.87 -14.68 8.36
C MET A 135 8.71 -14.83 9.62
N GLU A 136 9.90 -14.24 9.63
CA GLU A 136 10.85 -14.21 10.74
C GLU A 136 11.17 -12.77 11.15
N ASN A 137 11.50 -12.54 12.42
CA ASN A 137 11.86 -11.21 12.95
C ASN A 137 13.37 -11.04 13.17
N ARG A 138 14.19 -11.74 12.38
CA ARG A 138 15.65 -11.70 12.53
C ARG A 138 16.27 -10.75 11.52
N SER A 139 17.36 -10.08 11.90
CA SER A 139 18.06 -9.13 11.03
C SER A 139 18.68 -9.80 9.80
N ASP A 140 19.03 -11.08 9.90
CA ASP A 140 19.52 -11.96 8.82
C ASP A 140 18.42 -12.83 8.20
N GLY A 141 17.17 -12.65 8.60
CA GLY A 141 16.02 -13.42 8.11
C GLY A 141 15.71 -13.15 6.64
N HIS A 142 14.88 -14.01 6.05
CA HIS A 142 14.39 -13.84 4.69
C HIS A 142 13.34 -12.72 4.61
N TRP A 143 13.76 -11.57 4.10
CA TRP A 143 12.91 -10.40 3.88
C TRP A 143 12.60 -10.22 2.39
N LYS A 144 11.31 -10.11 2.04
CA LYS A 144 10.88 -9.72 0.70
C LYS A 144 10.68 -8.21 0.69
N LEU A 145 11.46 -7.49 -0.13
CA LEU A 145 11.22 -6.08 -0.42
C LEU A 145 9.87 -5.96 -1.17
N VAL A 146 8.92 -5.21 -0.59
CA VAL A 146 7.60 -5.00 -1.18
C VAL A 146 7.41 -3.60 -1.73
N ALA A 147 8.10 -2.59 -1.19
CA ALA A 147 8.08 -1.24 -1.76
C ALA A 147 9.37 -0.52 -1.42
N ASP A 148 9.92 0.21 -2.39
CA ASP A 148 11.11 1.05 -2.21
C ASP A 148 10.79 2.48 -2.59
N TYR A 149 10.56 3.30 -1.57
CA TYR A 149 10.36 4.74 -1.70
C TYR A 149 11.59 5.54 -1.26
N SER A 150 12.77 4.91 -1.22
CA SER A 150 14.00 5.53 -0.70
C SER A 150 14.43 6.79 -1.46
N LYS A 151 14.07 6.88 -2.75
CA LYS A 151 14.45 7.96 -3.66
C LYS A 151 13.43 9.10 -3.79
N TYR A 152 12.33 9.07 -3.03
CA TYR A 152 11.24 10.06 -3.14
C TYR A 152 11.09 10.88 -1.86
N ASP A 153 10.72 12.14 -2.02
CA ASP A 153 10.41 13.03 -0.90
C ASP A 153 8.99 12.78 -0.37
N CYS A 154 8.84 11.73 0.45
CA CYS A 154 7.57 11.34 1.06
C CYS A 154 7.16 12.23 2.24
N ARG A 155 5.86 12.51 2.38
CA ARG A 155 5.27 13.23 3.53
C ARG A 155 3.82 12.85 3.84
N GLY A 156 3.38 13.07 5.08
CA GLY A 156 2.02 12.68 5.49
C GLY A 156 1.80 11.17 5.43
N THR A 157 0.54 10.74 5.31
CA THR A 157 0.18 9.32 5.29
C THR A 157 0.66 8.66 3.99
N GLN A 158 1.49 7.62 4.12
CA GLN A 158 1.93 6.79 3.00
C GLN A 158 1.04 5.56 2.92
N ARG A 159 0.46 5.29 1.76
CA ARG A 159 -0.29 4.07 1.45
C ARG A 159 0.55 3.20 0.52
N VAL A 160 0.66 1.93 0.87
CA VAL A 160 1.36 0.93 0.06
C VAL A 160 0.42 -0.25 -0.09
N PHE A 161 0.13 -0.59 -1.34
CA PHE A 161 -0.70 -1.75 -1.69
C PHE A 161 0.21 -2.85 -2.20
N LEU A 162 -0.07 -4.07 -1.78
CA LEU A 162 0.69 -5.27 -2.07
C LEU A 162 -0.26 -6.40 -2.43
N GLU A 163 0.24 -7.35 -3.21
CA GLU A 163 -0.50 -8.57 -3.53
C GLU A 163 -0.81 -9.34 -2.25
N ASP A 164 -1.98 -9.98 -2.21
CA ASP A 164 -2.43 -10.82 -1.10
C ASP A 164 -1.32 -11.79 -0.68
N SER A 165 -0.71 -11.51 0.46
CA SER A 165 0.45 -12.25 0.98
C SER A 165 0.23 -12.54 2.45
N VAL A 166 0.51 -13.78 2.87
CA VAL A 166 0.57 -14.12 4.29
C VAL A 166 1.89 -13.59 4.83
N VAL A 167 1.81 -12.69 5.81
CA VAL A 167 2.98 -12.04 6.42
C VAL A 167 2.84 -12.07 7.95
N ARG A 168 3.96 -12.21 8.65
CA ARG A 168 4.00 -12.17 10.12
C ARG A 168 4.70 -10.93 10.66
N TYR A 169 5.72 -10.46 9.94
CA TYR A 169 6.50 -9.30 10.30
C TYR A 169 6.55 -8.32 9.13
N ILE A 170 6.43 -7.03 9.47
CA ILE A 170 6.62 -5.92 8.55
C ILE A 170 7.83 -5.16 9.07
N LEU A 171 8.85 -5.03 8.23
CA LEU A 171 10.06 -4.27 8.51
C LEU A 171 10.06 -3.02 7.66
N ILE A 172 10.19 -1.86 8.32
CA ILE A 172 10.36 -0.58 7.67
C ILE A 172 11.81 -0.14 7.89
N ARG A 173 12.61 -0.13 6.83
CA ARG A 173 13.98 0.36 6.86
C ARG A 173 14.00 1.80 6.34
N VAL A 174 14.66 2.69 7.07
CA VAL A 174 14.89 4.07 6.60
C VAL A 174 16.24 4.14 5.92
N SER A 175 16.22 4.72 4.73
CA SER A 175 17.40 4.93 3.90
C SER A 175 17.66 6.44 3.83
N ASP A 176 17.96 7.06 4.98
CA ASP A 176 18.38 8.46 5.07
C ASP A 176 19.77 8.54 5.73
N PRO A 177 20.81 8.97 5.01
CA PRO A 177 22.15 9.13 5.57
C PRO A 177 22.24 10.23 6.64
N MET A 178 21.28 11.16 6.70
CA MET A 178 21.27 12.29 7.62
C MET A 178 20.40 12.06 8.87
N SER A 179 19.51 11.06 8.86
CA SER A 179 18.66 10.72 10.00
C SER A 179 18.46 9.21 10.14
N CYS A 180 18.85 8.67 11.29
CA CYS A 180 18.61 7.27 11.64
C CYS A 180 17.31 7.05 12.44
N ARG A 181 16.53 8.11 12.69
CA ARG A 181 15.34 8.04 13.56
C ARG A 181 14.04 8.12 12.76
N ILE A 182 13.18 7.14 13.04
CA ILE A 182 11.78 7.15 12.66
C ILE A 182 11.00 7.76 13.82
N ASP A 183 10.67 9.04 13.74
CA ASP A 183 9.79 9.68 14.73
C ASP A 183 8.40 9.77 14.13
N GLY A 184 7.31 9.28 14.73
CA GLY A 184 5.99 9.92 14.53
C GLY A 184 4.75 9.39 15.23
N SER A 185 3.69 8.92 14.53
CA SER A 185 2.40 8.64 15.15
C SER A 185 1.74 7.27 14.91
N ARG A 186 1.70 6.68 13.70
CA ARG A 186 0.80 5.54 13.41
C ARG A 186 1.26 4.65 12.24
N ILE A 187 1.13 3.33 12.40
CA ILE A 187 1.26 2.33 11.33
C ILE A 187 0.00 1.47 11.33
N GLU A 188 -0.48 1.14 10.14
CA GLU A 188 -1.62 0.24 9.95
C GLU A 188 -1.29 -0.80 8.90
N ALA A 189 -1.76 -2.01 9.14
CA ALA A 189 -1.81 -3.06 8.13
C ALA A 189 -3.21 -3.65 8.17
N MET A 190 -3.79 -3.87 7.00
CA MET A 190 -5.12 -4.44 6.86
C MET A 190 -5.25 -5.13 5.52
N TYR A 191 -6.17 -6.08 5.45
CA TYR A 191 -6.65 -6.59 4.18
C TYR A 191 -7.74 -5.63 3.67
N SER A 192 -7.52 -4.93 2.55
CA SER A 192 -8.54 -4.01 2.04
C SER A 192 -9.51 -4.68 1.09
N SER A 193 -10.80 -4.29 1.16
CA SER A 193 -11.79 -4.63 0.13
C SER A 193 -11.65 -3.76 -1.13
N GLU A 194 -10.98 -2.61 -1.01
CA GLU A 194 -10.72 -1.70 -2.13
C GLU A 194 -9.47 -2.13 -2.90
N THR A 195 -9.59 -2.19 -4.22
CA THR A 195 -8.45 -2.40 -5.11
C THR A 195 -7.91 -1.05 -5.57
N MET A 196 -6.61 -0.82 -5.36
CA MET A 196 -5.91 0.35 -5.89
C MET A 196 -4.97 -0.10 -7.02
N PRO A 197 -5.00 0.52 -8.21
CA PRO A 197 -4.02 0.24 -9.24
C PRO A 197 -2.64 0.64 -8.75
N VAL A 198 -1.69 -0.28 -8.89
CA VAL A 198 -0.29 -0.07 -8.58
C VAL A 198 0.57 -0.55 -9.73
N ASP A 199 1.68 0.14 -9.97
CA ASP A 199 2.67 -0.35 -10.91
C ASP A 199 3.28 -1.67 -10.40
N PRO A 200 3.30 -2.74 -11.20
CA PRO A 200 3.75 -4.07 -10.74
C PRO A 200 5.19 -4.09 -10.23
N HIS A 201 6.06 -3.22 -10.75
CA HIS A 201 7.49 -3.21 -10.44
C HIS A 201 7.83 -2.28 -9.27
N THR A 202 7.41 -1.03 -9.34
CA THR A 202 7.74 0.01 -8.34
C THR A 202 6.75 0.05 -7.18
N LYS A 203 5.58 -0.59 -7.31
CA LYS A 203 4.44 -0.55 -6.37
C LYS A 203 3.90 0.87 -6.09
N ILE A 204 4.21 1.82 -6.98
CA ILE A 204 3.67 3.18 -6.90
C ILE A 204 2.20 3.16 -7.31
N ILE A 205 1.38 3.91 -6.58
CA ILE A 205 -0.05 4.03 -6.83
C ILE A 205 -0.30 4.80 -8.14
N ALA A 206 -1.15 4.26 -9.00
CA ALA A 206 -1.72 4.94 -10.15
C ALA A 206 -3.18 5.31 -9.83
N PRO A 207 -3.43 6.53 -9.31
CA PRO A 207 -4.77 6.92 -8.88
C PRO A 207 -5.71 7.16 -10.06
N HIS A 208 -7.01 6.99 -9.83
CA HIS A 208 -8.07 7.31 -10.80
C HIS A 208 -8.86 8.58 -10.44
N SER A 209 -8.60 9.17 -9.28
CA SER A 209 -9.29 10.35 -8.77
C SER A 209 -8.27 11.35 -8.25
N ASN A 210 -8.67 12.62 -8.20
CA ASN A 210 -7.81 13.72 -7.79
C ASN A 210 -7.09 13.48 -6.44
N ILE A 211 -5.75 13.41 -6.48
CA ILE A 211 -4.88 13.30 -5.30
C ILE A 211 -4.28 14.64 -4.86
N THR A 212 -4.49 15.74 -5.60
CA THR A 212 -4.09 17.09 -5.17
C THR A 212 -5.19 17.71 -4.30
N THR A 213 -5.48 17.06 -3.18
CA THR A 213 -6.46 17.51 -2.17
C THR A 213 -5.86 17.50 -0.77
N ILE A 214 -6.46 18.26 0.13
CA ILE A 214 -6.07 18.30 1.55
C ILE A 214 -6.24 16.92 2.21
N GLU A 215 -7.31 16.19 1.85
CA GLU A 215 -7.61 14.85 2.37
C GLU A 215 -6.58 13.81 1.94
N ASN A 216 -6.03 13.96 0.73
CA ASN A 216 -4.90 13.16 0.24
C ASN A 216 -3.54 13.74 0.66
N HIS A 217 -3.52 14.62 1.66
CA HIS A 217 -2.33 15.23 2.24
C HIS A 217 -1.46 16.03 1.27
N ALA A 218 -1.97 16.43 0.10
CA ALA A 218 -1.26 17.35 -0.79
C ALA A 218 -1.08 18.73 -0.14
N ARG A 219 -0.03 19.46 -0.53
CA ARG A 219 0.27 20.78 0.00
C ARG A 219 0.78 21.71 -1.08
N VAL A 220 0.29 22.94 -1.07
CA VAL A 220 0.92 24.05 -1.80
C VAL A 220 2.17 24.49 -1.01
N VAL A 221 3.35 24.29 -1.59
CA VAL A 221 4.66 24.60 -0.99
C VAL A 221 5.14 25.98 -1.41
N GLU A 222 4.85 26.38 -2.65
CA GLU A 222 5.14 27.71 -3.19
C GLU A 222 3.93 28.29 -3.91
N GLY A 223 3.85 29.61 -3.94
CA GLY A 223 2.71 30.38 -4.43
C GLY A 223 2.06 31.20 -3.32
N VAL A 224 1.48 32.33 -3.70
CA VAL A 224 0.82 33.26 -2.79
C VAL A 224 -0.69 33.11 -2.92
N SER A 225 -1.39 33.01 -1.80
CA SER A 225 -2.85 33.07 -1.75
C SER A 225 -3.30 33.74 -0.47
N ARG A 226 -4.41 34.49 -0.54
CA ARG A 226 -5.10 35.01 0.65
C ARG A 226 -5.93 33.93 1.36
N CYS A 227 -6.32 32.90 0.63
CA CYS A 227 -7.09 31.78 1.13
C CYS A 227 -6.19 30.57 1.30
N ARG A 228 -6.15 30.01 2.51
CA ARG A 228 -5.37 28.80 2.76
C ARG A 228 -5.86 27.68 1.84
N ASN A 229 -4.92 27.03 1.14
CA ASN A 229 -5.17 25.89 0.25
C ASN A 229 -6.11 26.18 -0.94
N ALA A 230 -6.27 27.45 -1.37
CA ALA A 230 -7.18 27.82 -2.46
C ALA A 230 -7.05 26.92 -3.72
N LEU A 231 -5.82 26.60 -4.12
CA LEU A 231 -5.55 25.78 -5.30
C LEU A 231 -6.11 24.34 -5.23
N ILE A 232 -6.27 23.79 -4.02
CA ILE A 232 -6.51 22.36 -3.76
C ILE A 232 -7.69 22.11 -2.80
N ASN A 233 -8.53 23.11 -2.55
CA ASN A 233 -9.66 23.01 -1.63
C ASN A 233 -10.95 22.48 -2.29
N GLY A 234 -10.96 22.28 -3.61
CA GLY A 234 -12.13 21.81 -4.36
C GLY A 234 -13.10 22.91 -4.81
N ASP A 235 -12.87 24.17 -4.42
CA ASP A 235 -13.72 25.29 -4.86
C ASP A 235 -13.30 25.77 -6.25
N ILE A 236 -14.23 25.67 -7.19
CA ILE A 236 -14.05 26.07 -8.60
C ILE A 236 -15.03 27.17 -9.01
N THR A 237 -15.73 27.78 -8.05
CA THR A 237 -16.79 28.77 -8.33
C THR A 237 -16.67 30.04 -7.50
N SER A 238 -16.15 29.94 -6.27
CA SER A 238 -16.10 31.06 -5.34
C SER A 238 -14.72 31.72 -5.34
N TYR A 239 -14.45 32.49 -6.39
CA TYR A 239 -13.25 33.30 -6.51
C TYR A 239 -13.57 34.66 -7.14
N ASP A 240 -12.84 35.67 -6.70
CA ASP A 240 -13.00 37.05 -7.12
C ASP A 240 -11.64 37.76 -7.16
N TRP A 241 -11.64 39.06 -7.44
CA TRP A 241 -10.40 39.80 -7.67
C TRP A 241 -9.46 39.78 -6.45
N ASP A 242 -9.99 39.46 -5.26
CA ASP A 242 -9.26 39.47 -4.00
C ASP A 242 -8.85 38.06 -3.52
N SER A 243 -9.63 37.02 -3.86
CA SER A 243 -9.55 35.71 -3.22
C SER A 243 -9.90 34.51 -4.13
N GLY A 244 -9.62 33.30 -3.66
CA GLY A 244 -10.02 32.05 -4.35
C GLY A 244 -9.05 31.55 -5.44
N TYR A 245 -7.82 32.06 -5.47
CA TYR A 245 -6.75 31.57 -6.36
C TYR A 245 -5.41 31.51 -5.65
N THR A 246 -4.46 30.81 -6.25
CA THR A 246 -3.03 30.89 -5.91
C THR A 246 -2.28 31.54 -7.07
N CYS A 247 -1.35 32.44 -6.76
CA CYS A 247 -0.63 33.19 -7.77
C CYS A 247 0.88 33.28 -7.50
N HIS A 248 1.62 33.71 -8.50
CA HIS A 248 3.01 34.13 -8.36
C HIS A 248 3.34 35.28 -9.31
N GLN A 249 4.39 36.05 -9.00
CA GLN A 249 4.94 37.04 -9.92
C GLN A 249 5.63 36.33 -11.09
N ILE A 250 5.30 36.71 -12.32
CA ILE A 250 5.96 36.22 -13.53
C ILE A 250 7.42 36.64 -13.51
N GLY A 251 8.33 35.71 -13.81
CA GLY A 251 9.78 35.93 -13.80
C GLY A 251 10.46 35.84 -12.43
N SER A 252 9.71 35.75 -11.33
CA SER A 252 10.29 35.74 -9.97
C SER A 252 9.67 34.71 -9.01
N GLY A 253 8.76 33.85 -9.47
CA GLY A 253 8.12 32.86 -8.60
C GLY A 253 7.55 31.68 -9.38
N VAL A 254 6.98 30.74 -8.64
CA VAL A 254 6.30 29.55 -9.16
C VAL A 254 5.10 29.22 -8.26
N ILE A 255 4.19 28.38 -8.77
CA ILE A 255 3.23 27.66 -7.94
C ILE A 255 3.70 26.22 -7.85
N MET A 256 3.87 25.71 -6.62
CA MET A 256 4.37 24.35 -6.41
C MET A 256 3.48 23.57 -5.47
N VAL A 257 3.07 22.38 -5.89
CA VAL A 257 2.33 21.41 -5.08
C VAL A 257 3.22 20.21 -4.80
N GLN A 258 3.27 19.77 -3.54
CA GLN A 258 3.88 18.53 -3.11
C GLN A 258 2.80 17.53 -2.70
N LEU A 259 2.83 16.35 -3.31
CA LEU A 259 1.97 15.21 -3.02
C LEU A 259 2.45 14.49 -1.76
N ALA A 260 1.62 13.61 -1.20
CA ALA A 260 1.99 12.85 0.00
C ALA A 260 3.10 11.83 -0.28
N GLN A 261 3.04 11.19 -1.44
CA GLN A 261 3.91 10.09 -1.85
C GLN A 261 4.05 10.14 -3.37
N PRO A 262 4.96 9.35 -3.98
CA PRO A 262 4.95 9.21 -5.42
C PRO A 262 3.60 8.65 -5.89
N TYR A 263 3.07 9.23 -6.97
CA TYR A 263 1.94 8.72 -7.73
C TYR A 263 2.30 8.66 -9.20
N ILE A 264 1.86 7.62 -9.91
CA ILE A 264 1.95 7.57 -11.37
C ILE A 264 0.76 8.34 -11.92
N ILE A 265 1.02 9.47 -12.55
CA ILE A 265 -0.01 10.31 -13.17
C ILE A 265 0.35 10.53 -14.64
N SER A 266 -0.69 10.64 -15.49
CA SER A 266 -0.58 10.90 -16.93
C SER A 266 -1.56 11.99 -17.40
N SER A 267 -2.33 12.54 -16.46
CA SER A 267 -3.28 13.61 -16.72
C SER A 267 -3.31 14.58 -15.54
N MET A 268 -3.63 15.83 -15.82
CA MET A 268 -4.00 16.83 -14.83
C MET A 268 -4.86 17.90 -15.52
N ARG A 269 -5.56 18.71 -14.74
CA ARG A 269 -6.16 19.93 -15.26
C ARG A 269 -5.99 21.08 -14.31
N ILE A 270 -5.89 22.27 -14.87
CA ILE A 270 -5.82 23.52 -14.12
C ILE A 270 -6.91 24.48 -14.57
N LEU A 271 -7.51 25.19 -13.62
CA LEU A 271 -8.41 26.30 -13.90
C LEU A 271 -7.62 27.60 -13.80
N LEU A 272 -7.36 28.22 -14.95
CA LEU A 272 -6.83 29.58 -14.99
C LEU A 272 -7.93 30.58 -14.62
N TRP A 273 -7.55 31.70 -14.01
CA TRP A 273 -8.46 32.81 -13.78
C TRP A 273 -9.22 33.18 -15.06
N ASN A 274 -10.54 33.30 -14.96
CA ASN A 274 -11.44 33.51 -16.10
C ASN A 274 -12.60 34.48 -15.79
N CYS A 275 -12.50 35.33 -14.75
CA CYS A 275 -13.53 36.35 -14.48
C CYS A 275 -13.45 37.54 -15.45
N ASP A 276 -12.44 37.57 -16.33
CA ASP A 276 -12.28 38.52 -17.43
C ASP A 276 -11.61 37.83 -18.62
N ASP A 277 -11.41 38.56 -19.73
CA ASP A 277 -10.92 38.02 -21.00
C ASP A 277 -9.39 37.84 -21.08
N ARG A 278 -8.67 37.95 -19.94
CA ARG A 278 -7.22 37.78 -19.94
C ARG A 278 -6.81 36.38 -20.39
N PHE A 279 -5.61 36.31 -20.97
CA PHE A 279 -4.98 35.04 -21.27
C PHE A 279 -3.65 34.89 -20.55
N TYR A 280 -3.22 33.64 -20.44
CA TYR A 280 -1.95 33.28 -19.86
C TYR A 280 -1.12 32.40 -20.79
N SER A 281 0.18 32.39 -20.56
CA SER A 281 1.11 31.39 -21.09
C SER A 281 1.89 30.79 -19.94
N TYR A 282 2.19 29.50 -19.99
CA TYR A 282 2.81 28.79 -18.88
C TYR A 282 3.48 27.51 -19.33
N TYR A 283 4.27 26.90 -18.45
CA TYR A 283 4.67 25.51 -18.57
C TYR A 283 4.42 24.79 -17.25
N VAL A 284 4.32 23.47 -17.31
CA VAL A 284 4.20 22.60 -16.14
C VAL A 284 5.35 21.61 -16.15
N ALA A 285 6.02 21.51 -15.01
CA ALA A 285 7.08 20.54 -14.78
C ALA A 285 6.78 19.70 -13.54
N VAL A 286 7.26 18.47 -13.54
CA VAL A 286 7.11 17.53 -12.41
C VAL A 286 8.47 17.04 -11.93
N SER A 287 8.53 16.64 -10.66
CA SER A 287 9.74 16.11 -10.04
C SER A 287 9.41 15.07 -8.97
N THR A 288 10.38 14.22 -8.65
CA THR A 288 10.34 13.25 -7.55
C THR A 288 11.11 13.72 -6.30
N ASN A 289 12.02 14.69 -6.46
CA ASN A 289 13.04 15.06 -5.47
C ASN A 289 13.42 16.55 -5.45
N GLN A 290 12.71 17.41 -6.20
CA GLN A 290 12.99 18.85 -6.40
C GLN A 290 14.32 19.22 -7.07
N ASP A 291 15.25 18.28 -7.27
CA ASP A 291 16.50 18.52 -7.99
C ASP A 291 16.33 18.35 -9.50
N SER A 292 15.69 17.25 -9.91
CA SER A 292 15.50 16.88 -11.32
C SER A 292 14.07 17.16 -11.75
N TRP A 293 13.90 17.94 -12.81
CA TRP A 293 12.59 18.37 -13.31
C TRP A 293 12.36 17.91 -14.75
N VAL A 294 11.16 17.42 -15.02
CA VAL A 294 10.69 17.06 -16.37
C VAL A 294 9.56 18.01 -16.74
N THR A 295 9.73 18.79 -17.80
CA THR A 295 8.65 19.61 -18.36
C THR A 295 7.68 18.69 -19.10
N ILE A 296 6.46 18.57 -18.59
CA ILE A 296 5.40 17.71 -19.16
C ILE A 296 4.46 18.48 -20.10
N ILE A 297 4.37 19.80 -19.94
CA ILE A 297 3.55 20.69 -20.77
C ILE A 297 4.32 21.99 -20.98
N ASP A 298 4.44 22.42 -22.23
CA ASP A 298 4.96 23.73 -22.59
C ASP A 298 3.92 24.48 -23.43
N ARG A 299 3.34 25.54 -22.84
CA ARG A 299 2.39 26.47 -23.49
C ARG A 299 2.90 27.90 -23.39
N THR A 300 4.23 28.08 -23.37
CA THR A 300 4.86 29.40 -23.26
C THR A 300 4.55 30.32 -24.44
N ASN A 301 4.19 29.76 -25.60
CA ASN A 301 3.83 30.48 -26.82
C ASN A 301 2.32 30.50 -27.12
N GLU A 302 1.48 29.97 -26.23
CA GLU A 302 0.03 29.86 -26.44
C GLU A 302 -0.76 30.89 -25.62
N GLU A 303 -2.01 31.15 -25.99
CA GLU A 303 -2.94 31.97 -25.21
C GLU A 303 -4.01 31.11 -24.54
N CYS A 304 -3.75 30.72 -23.29
CA CYS A 304 -4.61 29.83 -22.51
C CYS A 304 -5.61 30.61 -21.65
N ARG A 305 -6.85 30.10 -21.54
CA ARG A 305 -7.96 30.72 -20.79
C ARG A 305 -8.85 29.67 -20.13
N GLY A 306 -9.24 29.87 -18.88
CA GLY A 306 -10.12 28.96 -18.15
C GLY A 306 -9.51 27.57 -17.97
N TRP A 307 -10.32 26.51 -18.08
CA TRP A 307 -9.89 25.13 -17.90
C TRP A 307 -8.89 24.67 -18.95
N GLN A 308 -7.78 24.10 -18.47
CA GLN A 308 -6.73 23.51 -19.30
C GLN A 308 -6.57 22.04 -18.95
N GLU A 309 -6.89 21.16 -19.89
CA GLU A 309 -6.56 19.73 -19.79
C GLU A 309 -5.11 19.50 -20.24
N LEU A 310 -4.38 18.73 -19.46
CA LEU A 310 -2.96 18.48 -19.63
C LEU A 310 -2.72 16.96 -19.64
N LEU A 311 -2.26 16.45 -20.77
CA LEU A 311 -1.99 15.02 -21.00
C LEU A 311 -0.52 14.82 -21.31
N PHE A 312 0.06 13.79 -20.72
CA PHE A 312 1.49 13.46 -20.84
C PHE A 312 1.70 11.96 -20.57
N ASP A 313 2.88 11.45 -20.88
CA ASP A 313 3.21 10.05 -20.61
C ASP A 313 3.14 9.74 -19.10
N PRO A 314 2.69 8.55 -18.68
CA PRO A 314 2.64 8.18 -17.27
C PRO A 314 4.01 8.28 -16.59
N LEU A 315 4.10 9.10 -15.54
CA LEU A 315 5.36 9.35 -14.82
C LEU A 315 5.12 9.34 -13.30
N PRO A 316 6.11 8.91 -12.50
CA PRO A 316 6.07 9.07 -11.05
C PRO A 316 6.26 10.54 -10.68
N VAL A 317 5.33 11.09 -9.91
CA VAL A 317 5.31 12.50 -9.53
C VAL A 317 5.18 12.64 -8.01
N VAL A 318 6.00 13.51 -7.43
CA VAL A 318 5.89 13.98 -6.04
C VAL A 318 5.64 15.48 -6.00
N TYR A 319 6.25 16.24 -6.92
CA TYR A 319 6.10 17.68 -7.06
C TYR A 319 5.52 18.05 -8.40
N ILE A 320 4.59 19.00 -8.39
CA ILE A 320 4.03 19.64 -9.58
C ILE A 320 4.37 21.12 -9.48
N ARG A 321 5.06 21.65 -10.48
CA ARG A 321 5.44 23.05 -10.61
C ARG A 321 4.73 23.65 -11.82
N VAL A 322 3.94 24.69 -11.58
CA VAL A 322 3.28 25.49 -12.62
C VAL A 322 3.94 26.86 -12.65
N VAL A 323 4.41 27.27 -13.84
CA VAL A 323 5.13 28.53 -14.01
C VAL A 323 4.49 29.35 -15.13
N GLY A 324 3.88 30.46 -14.75
CA GLY A 324 3.40 31.47 -15.66
C GLY A 324 4.55 32.25 -16.30
N THR A 325 4.46 32.43 -17.61
CA THR A 325 5.43 33.19 -18.43
C THR A 325 4.82 34.42 -19.06
N ARG A 326 3.49 34.47 -19.21
CA ARG A 326 2.77 35.63 -19.75
C ARG A 326 1.39 35.75 -19.12
N ASN A 327 0.97 36.98 -18.90
CA ASN A 327 -0.41 37.36 -18.62
C ASN A 327 -0.68 38.64 -19.43
N SER A 328 -1.83 38.69 -20.12
CA SER A 328 -2.17 39.80 -21.02
C SER A 328 -2.54 41.12 -20.31
N ILE A 329 -2.76 41.12 -19.00
CA ILE A 329 -3.16 42.30 -18.22
C ILE A 329 -2.05 42.83 -17.32
N ASN A 330 -1.34 41.94 -16.61
CA ASN A 330 -0.30 42.32 -15.65
C ASN A 330 0.76 41.22 -15.50
N GLU A 331 1.69 41.36 -14.56
CA GLU A 331 2.81 40.44 -14.38
C GLU A 331 2.55 39.36 -13.31
N VAL A 332 1.29 39.04 -13.01
CA VAL A 332 0.93 38.03 -12.00
C VAL A 332 0.20 36.86 -12.68
N PHE A 333 0.67 35.63 -12.46
CA PHE A 333 0.03 34.42 -12.98
C PHE A 333 -0.91 33.82 -11.93
N HIS A 334 -2.16 33.53 -12.31
CA HIS A 334 -3.21 33.11 -11.38
C HIS A 334 -3.79 31.74 -11.76
N VAL A 335 -3.82 30.83 -10.80
CA VAL A 335 -4.46 29.51 -10.92
C VAL A 335 -5.48 29.36 -9.81
N VAL A 336 -6.73 29.11 -10.19
CA VAL A 336 -7.86 28.93 -9.28
C VAL A 336 -7.82 27.52 -8.69
N HIS A 337 -7.65 26.50 -9.54
CA HIS A 337 -7.75 25.11 -9.14
C HIS A 337 -6.74 24.22 -9.87
N LEU A 338 -6.27 23.17 -9.21
CA LEU A 338 -5.47 22.12 -9.80
C LEU A 338 -5.97 20.76 -9.33
N GLU A 339 -6.22 19.86 -10.28
CA GLU A 339 -6.44 18.44 -10.00
C GLU A 339 -5.50 17.55 -10.82
N ALA A 340 -4.97 16.52 -10.15
CA ALA A 340 -4.17 15.48 -10.78
C ALA A 340 -4.48 14.14 -10.08
N PRO A 341 -4.85 13.07 -10.80
CA PRO A 341 -5.25 13.05 -12.20
C PRO A 341 -6.49 13.92 -12.50
N SER A 342 -6.69 14.24 -13.78
CA SER A 342 -7.94 14.88 -14.25
C SER A 342 -9.12 13.92 -14.08
N ASN A 343 -10.21 14.40 -13.50
CA ASN A 343 -11.47 13.65 -13.31
C ASN A 343 -12.35 13.64 -14.57
N VAL A 344 -11.93 14.31 -15.66
CA VAL A 344 -12.68 14.32 -16.91
C VAL A 344 -12.30 13.08 -17.73
N PRO A 345 -13.27 12.29 -18.23
CA PRO A 345 -12.99 11.21 -19.16
C PRO A 345 -12.26 11.76 -20.39
N ILE A 346 -11.04 11.30 -20.60
CA ILE A 346 -10.23 11.75 -21.72
C ILE A 346 -10.71 10.98 -22.95
N ALA A 347 -11.33 11.69 -23.89
CA ALA A 347 -11.53 11.16 -25.23
C ALA A 347 -10.14 10.97 -25.85
N ILE A 348 -9.69 9.72 -25.97
CA ILE A 348 -8.50 9.37 -26.74
C ILE A 348 -8.81 9.83 -28.18
N LYS A 349 -8.08 10.84 -28.66
CA LYS A 349 -8.17 11.31 -30.05
C LYS A 349 -7.44 10.39 -30.99
#